data_AF-A0A8S2S6G4-F1
#
_entry.id   AF-A0A8S2S6G4-F1
#
_cell.length_a   1.000
_cell.length_b   1.000
_cell.length_c   1.000
_cell.angle_alpha   90.00
_cell.angle_beta   90.00
_cell.angle_gamma   90.00
#
_symmetry.space_group_name_H-M   'P 1'
#
loop_
_entity.id
_entity.type
_entity.pdbx_description
1 polymer ?
#
loop_
_entity_poly.entity_id
_entity_poly.type
_entity_poly.pdbx_seq_one_letter_code
_entity_poly.pdbx_strand_id
1 'polypeptide(L)'
;DANATYSYLITPRKSENPVQTVPKQSSDSHFNQISRLNSSNSQPNTYIGQPPFKPLDISQSIRSNAARNNEINKTTNTNSEFNVCLNMGANAFSTCFTLPIECYSYTTLTESYRNYQTFSGCCWTPYDTVSSLPSGWYRISGSTGTALLTTPIYSMNICGASYGGYFNGTLPTTAGGSATGTFCFYTGSPCSYPVAPITAINCNGYYVFYLISPSTGSSYRYCSTN
;
A
#
# COMPACT_ATOMS: atom_id res chain seq x y z
N ASP A 1 -22.92 -19.70 -11.30
CA ASP A 1 -23.05 -18.35 -10.72
C ASP A 1 -22.94 -18.40 -9.21
N ALA A 2 -21.77 -18.05 -8.68
CA ALA A 2 -21.58 -17.79 -7.26
C ALA A 2 -20.92 -16.41 -7.15
N ASN A 3 -21.70 -15.42 -6.72
CA ASN A 3 -21.21 -14.12 -6.27
C ASN A 3 -20.26 -14.38 -5.08
N ALA A 4 -18.95 -14.35 -5.32
CA ALA A 4 -17.96 -14.38 -4.25
C ALA A 4 -17.85 -12.97 -3.65
N THR A 5 -18.61 -12.72 -2.60
CA THR A 5 -18.44 -11.53 -1.75
C THR A 5 -17.23 -11.76 -0.84
N TYR A 6 -16.08 -11.19 -1.19
CA TYR A 6 -14.88 -11.27 -0.36
C TYR A 6 -15.07 -10.46 0.92
N SER A 7 -14.96 -11.12 2.07
CA SER A 7 -15.08 -10.50 3.40
C SER A 7 -13.77 -10.70 4.16
N TYR A 8 -13.10 -9.62 4.54
CA TYR A 8 -11.86 -9.65 5.32
C TYR A 8 -12.20 -9.57 6.82
N LEU A 9 -11.65 -10.49 7.61
CA LEU A 9 -11.76 -10.48 9.07
C LEU A 9 -10.40 -10.14 9.68
N ILE A 10 -10.37 -9.13 10.54
CA ILE A 10 -9.18 -8.70 11.30
C ILE A 10 -9.40 -9.14 12.75
N THR A 11 -8.60 -10.08 13.25
CA THR A 11 -8.70 -10.57 14.64
C THR A 11 -7.41 -10.31 15.41
N PRO A 12 -7.47 -9.63 16.58
CA PRO A 12 -6.31 -9.54 17.48
C PRO A 12 -6.04 -10.88 18.16
N ARG A 13 -4.76 -11.28 18.27
CA ARG A 13 -4.36 -12.50 18.99
C ARG A 13 -4.29 -12.21 20.50
N LYS A 14 -4.99 -13.02 21.31
CA LYS A 14 -4.64 -13.20 22.73
C LYS A 14 -3.55 -14.28 22.80
N SER A 15 -2.51 -14.06 23.60
CA SER A 15 -1.56 -15.11 23.96
C SER A 15 -2.25 -16.11 24.89
N GLU A 16 -2.36 -17.36 24.48
CA GLU A 16 -2.85 -18.44 25.34
C GLU A 16 -1.74 -18.91 26.28
N ASN A 17 -1.94 -18.73 27.58
CA ASN A 17 -1.23 -19.47 28.63
C ASN A 17 -2.26 -20.39 29.33
N PRO A 18 -1.93 -21.64 29.67
CA PRO A 18 -2.89 -22.59 30.21
C PRO A 18 -2.92 -22.51 31.75
N VAL A 19 -4.02 -22.03 32.35
CA VAL A 19 -4.37 -22.30 33.77
C VAL A 19 -5.90 -22.44 33.92
N GLN A 20 -6.27 -23.29 34.87
CA GLN A 20 -7.50 -24.05 35.09
C GLN A 20 -8.83 -23.29 35.28
N THR A 21 -9.90 -24.07 35.07
CA THR A 21 -11.36 -23.87 35.20
C THR A 21 -11.90 -23.22 36.49
N VAL A 22 -12.96 -22.39 36.37
CA VAL A 22 -14.26 -22.42 37.13
C VAL A 22 -15.33 -21.61 36.34
N PRO A 23 -16.63 -21.99 36.31
CA PRO A 23 -17.63 -21.42 35.38
C PRO A 23 -18.51 -20.29 35.96
N LYS A 24 -19.06 -19.43 35.09
CA LYS A 24 -20.34 -18.72 35.34
C LYS A 24 -21.04 -18.27 34.05
N GLN A 25 -22.36 -18.41 34.06
CA GLN A 25 -23.34 -18.21 32.99
C GLN A 25 -23.69 -16.74 32.72
N SER A 26 -24.24 -16.52 31.51
CA SER A 26 -25.52 -15.84 31.18
C SER A 26 -25.44 -14.66 30.20
N SER A 27 -26.23 -14.80 29.11
CA SER A 27 -27.04 -13.80 28.38
C SER A 27 -26.30 -12.60 27.76
N ASP A 28 -26.48 -12.16 26.52
CA ASP A 28 -27.64 -11.96 25.64
C ASP A 28 -27.08 -11.84 24.19
N SER A 29 -27.62 -12.51 23.16
CA SER A 29 -28.82 -12.23 22.35
C SER A 29 -28.69 -11.06 21.33
N HIS A 30 -29.12 -11.36 20.09
CA HIS A 30 -29.34 -10.50 18.91
C HIS A 30 -28.07 -10.05 18.12
N PHE A 31 -27.89 -10.32 16.82
CA PHE A 31 -28.84 -10.19 15.71
C PHE A 31 -28.52 -11.22 14.59
N ASN A 32 -29.55 -11.98 14.19
CA ASN A 32 -29.60 -12.74 12.95
C ASN A 32 -30.84 -12.23 12.22
N GLN A 33 -30.72 -11.82 10.95
CA GLN A 33 -31.83 -11.93 10.00
C GLN A 33 -31.31 -11.85 8.55
N ILE A 34 -31.34 -13.02 7.90
CA ILE A 34 -31.27 -13.21 6.45
C ILE A 34 -32.72 -13.34 5.98
N SER A 35 -33.17 -12.49 5.06
CA SER A 35 -34.45 -12.65 4.38
C SER A 35 -34.24 -12.83 2.87
N ARG A 36 -34.94 -13.86 2.38
CA ARG A 36 -34.94 -14.43 1.03
C ARG A 36 -35.81 -13.60 0.08
N LEU A 37 -35.42 -13.49 -1.19
CA LEU A 37 -36.36 -13.38 -2.31
C LEU A 37 -35.83 -14.20 -3.50
N ASN A 38 -36.61 -15.20 -3.91
CA ASN A 38 -36.51 -15.89 -5.19
C ASN A 38 -37.57 -15.30 -6.13
N SER A 39 -37.23 -15.03 -7.39
CA SER A 39 -38.13 -15.26 -8.53
C SER A 39 -37.35 -15.34 -9.85
N SER A 40 -37.71 -16.35 -10.63
CA SER A 40 -37.17 -16.79 -11.92
C SER A 40 -37.52 -15.89 -13.11
N ASN A 41 -36.62 -15.78 -14.08
CA ASN A 41 -36.97 -15.81 -15.52
C ASN A 41 -35.72 -16.08 -16.39
N SER A 42 -35.88 -16.99 -17.35
CA SER A 42 -34.86 -17.56 -18.23
C SER A 42 -34.93 -16.98 -19.66
N GLN A 43 -33.81 -16.49 -20.22
CA GLN A 43 -33.39 -16.64 -21.63
C GLN A 43 -31.95 -16.06 -21.82
N PRO A 44 -31.18 -16.51 -22.82
CA PRO A 44 -29.71 -16.44 -22.82
C PRO A 44 -29.18 -15.13 -23.44
N ASN A 45 -28.23 -14.48 -22.77
CA ASN A 45 -27.46 -13.39 -23.36
C ASN A 45 -25.96 -13.64 -23.18
N THR A 46 -25.29 -13.74 -24.33
CA THR A 46 -23.85 -13.71 -24.54
C THR A 46 -23.22 -12.48 -23.87
N TYR A 47 -22.21 -12.68 -23.00
CA TYR A 47 -21.48 -11.56 -22.40
C TYR A 47 -19.98 -11.62 -22.71
N ILE A 48 -19.55 -10.54 -23.34
CA ILE A 48 -18.17 -10.16 -23.68
C ILE A 48 -17.40 -9.93 -22.37
N GLY A 49 -16.11 -10.29 -22.36
CA GLY A 49 -15.25 -10.32 -21.17
C GLY A 49 -15.30 -9.04 -20.33
N GLN A 50 -15.63 -9.19 -19.04
CA GLN A 50 -15.50 -8.13 -18.04
C GLN A 50 -14.02 -7.75 -17.85
N PRO A 51 -13.68 -6.45 -17.72
CA PRO A 51 -12.35 -6.03 -17.28
C PRO A 51 -12.11 -6.50 -15.83
N PRO A 52 -10.84 -6.77 -15.44
CA PRO A 52 -10.53 -7.26 -14.10
C PRO A 52 -11.01 -6.26 -13.03
N PHE A 53 -11.69 -6.79 -12.01
CA PHE A 53 -12.20 -6.02 -10.88
C PHE A 53 -11.07 -5.24 -10.20
N LYS A 54 -11.26 -3.93 -10.02
CA LYS A 54 -10.37 -3.08 -9.22
C LYS A 54 -10.42 -3.56 -7.75
N PRO A 55 -9.29 -3.92 -7.11
CA PRO A 55 -9.29 -4.32 -5.72
C PRO A 55 -9.85 -3.21 -4.82
N LEU A 56 -10.64 -3.60 -3.81
CA LEU A 56 -11.21 -2.68 -2.83
C LEU A 56 -10.09 -2.10 -1.96
N ASP A 57 -9.94 -0.76 -1.93
CA ASP A 57 -8.93 -0.10 -1.09
C ASP A 57 -9.38 -0.11 0.38
N ILE A 58 -9.05 -1.18 1.10
CA ILE A 58 -9.30 -1.35 2.53
C ILE A 58 -8.24 -0.66 3.41
N SER A 59 -7.31 0.11 2.84
CA SER A 59 -6.21 0.72 3.59
C SER A 59 -6.70 1.66 4.68
N GLN A 60 -7.86 2.30 4.51
CA GLN A 60 -8.44 3.21 5.49
C GLN A 60 -9.02 2.47 6.70
N SER A 61 -9.75 1.38 6.46
CA SER A 61 -10.27 0.49 7.51
C SER A 61 -9.13 -0.19 8.28
N ILE A 62 -8.04 -0.53 7.58
CA ILE A 62 -6.86 -1.10 8.24
C ILE A 62 -6.09 -0.03 9.02
N ARG A 63 -5.92 1.20 8.51
CA ARG A 63 -5.30 2.33 9.24
C ARG A 63 -6.00 2.62 10.56
N SER A 64 -7.34 2.61 10.58
CA SER A 64 -8.12 2.80 11.82
C SER A 64 -7.88 1.68 12.85
N ASN A 65 -7.75 0.43 12.40
CA ASN A 65 -7.41 -0.70 13.27
C ASN A 65 -5.92 -0.69 13.70
N ALA A 66 -5.01 -0.22 12.85
CA ALA A 66 -3.60 -0.01 13.16
C ALA A 66 -3.38 1.08 14.21
N ALA A 67 -4.06 2.22 14.08
CA ALA A 67 -4.01 3.29 15.07
C ALA A 67 -4.52 2.81 16.45
N ARG A 68 -5.64 2.07 16.47
CA ARG A 68 -6.21 1.51 17.70
C ARG A 68 -5.29 0.48 18.37
N ASN A 69 -4.58 -0.35 17.60
CA ASN A 69 -3.63 -1.32 18.14
C ASN A 69 -2.30 -0.69 18.57
N ASN A 70 -1.87 0.43 17.97
CA ASN A 70 -0.71 1.18 18.44
C ASN A 70 -0.93 1.81 19.83
N GLU A 71 -2.15 2.21 20.16
CA GLU A 71 -2.49 2.60 21.55
C GLU A 71 -2.37 1.41 22.52
N ILE A 72 -2.73 0.20 22.08
CA ILE A 72 -2.58 -1.04 22.87
C ILE A 72 -1.08 -1.41 23.02
N ASN A 73 -0.26 -1.27 21.98
CA ASN A 73 1.18 -1.59 22.05
C ASN A 73 1.98 -0.67 22.97
N LYS A 74 1.56 0.59 23.15
CA LYS A 74 2.14 1.49 24.18
C LYS A 74 2.05 0.92 25.59
N THR A 75 1.15 -0.02 25.83
CA THR A 75 0.96 -0.65 27.15
C THR A 75 1.53 -2.07 27.26
N THR A 76 1.94 -2.74 26.17
CA THR A 76 2.34 -4.17 26.21
C THR A 76 3.73 -4.53 25.64
N ASN A 77 4.51 -3.58 25.11
CA ASN A 77 5.91 -3.80 24.68
C ASN A 77 6.14 -5.02 23.75
N THR A 78 5.19 -5.27 22.85
CA THR A 78 5.26 -6.33 21.83
C THR A 78 5.23 -5.70 20.44
N ASN A 79 6.27 -5.93 19.62
CA ASN A 79 6.31 -5.53 18.21
C ASN A 79 5.28 -6.36 17.41
N SER A 80 4.05 -5.86 17.27
CA SER A 80 2.97 -6.63 16.66
C SER A 80 2.92 -6.47 15.14
N GLU A 81 3.32 -7.54 14.47
CA GLU A 81 3.06 -7.88 13.08
C GLU A 81 1.53 -7.99 12.78
N PHE A 82 1.05 -7.41 11.68
CA PHE A 82 -0.38 -7.40 11.30
C PHE A 82 -0.71 -8.56 10.36
N ASN A 83 -1.62 -9.46 10.78
CA ASN A 83 -2.08 -10.59 9.96
C ASN A 83 -3.16 -10.16 8.96
N VAL A 84 -2.93 -10.42 7.67
CA VAL A 84 -3.94 -10.35 6.61
C VAL A 84 -4.33 -11.77 6.24
N CYS A 85 -5.59 -12.13 6.42
CA CYS A 85 -6.10 -13.47 6.12
C CYS A 85 -6.98 -13.44 4.86
N LEU A 86 -6.67 -14.31 3.89
CA LEU A 86 -7.52 -14.55 2.72
C LEU A 86 -8.37 -15.81 2.97
N ASN A 87 -9.70 -15.69 2.84
CA ASN A 87 -10.61 -16.82 2.92
C ASN A 87 -10.95 -17.32 1.51
N MET A 88 -10.47 -18.51 1.14
CA MET A 88 -10.76 -19.12 -0.15
C MET A 88 -12.05 -19.98 -0.10
N GLY A 89 -13.17 -19.40 0.33
CA GLY A 89 -14.48 -20.07 0.28
C GLY A 89 -14.70 -21.24 1.26
N ALA A 90 -15.89 -21.85 1.17
CA ALA A 90 -16.56 -22.61 2.23
C ALA A 90 -15.88 -23.90 2.73
N ASN A 91 -14.71 -24.28 2.20
CA ASN A 91 -13.92 -25.44 2.64
C ASN A 91 -12.40 -25.14 2.69
N ALA A 92 -11.97 -23.89 2.71
CA ALA A 92 -10.54 -23.55 2.60
C ALA A 92 -9.88 -23.22 3.94
N PHE A 93 -8.63 -23.69 4.06
CA PHE A 93 -7.65 -23.16 5.00
C PHE A 93 -7.51 -21.65 4.81
N SER A 94 -7.71 -20.87 5.88
CA SER A 94 -7.36 -19.45 5.89
C SER A 94 -5.84 -19.33 5.84
N THR A 95 -5.31 -18.84 4.73
CA THR A 95 -3.90 -18.44 4.67
C THR A 95 -3.79 -17.02 5.20
N CYS A 96 -3.22 -16.90 6.40
CA CYS A 96 -2.86 -15.61 6.98
C CYS A 96 -1.39 -15.36 6.66
N PHE A 97 -1.11 -14.22 6.06
CA PHE A 97 0.25 -13.72 5.92
C PHE A 97 0.37 -12.39 6.66
N THR A 98 1.51 -12.19 7.28
CA THR A 98 1.82 -10.93 7.94
C THR A 98 2.42 -9.97 6.93
N LEU A 99 1.92 -8.72 6.90
CA LEU A 99 2.62 -7.64 6.20
C LEU A 99 3.49 -6.83 7.17
N PRO A 100 4.61 -6.27 6.68
CA PRO A 100 5.42 -5.32 7.44
C PRO A 100 4.60 -4.13 7.94
N ILE A 101 4.99 -3.55 9.10
CA ILE A 101 4.28 -2.41 9.71
C ILE A 101 4.25 -1.18 8.80
N GLU A 102 5.24 -1.08 7.92
CA GLU A 102 5.41 -0.08 6.87
C GLU A 102 4.25 -0.09 5.87
N CYS A 103 3.56 -1.22 5.72
CA CYS A 103 2.32 -1.31 4.94
C CYS A 103 1.14 -0.61 5.62
N TYR A 104 1.30 -0.13 6.84
CA TYR A 104 0.22 0.51 7.60
C TYR A 104 0.61 1.90 8.11
N SER A 105 1.92 2.16 8.23
CA SER A 105 2.48 3.42 8.70
C SER A 105 3.34 4.07 7.62
N TYR A 106 2.72 4.89 6.77
CA TYR A 106 3.38 5.64 5.71
C TYR A 106 2.72 7.01 5.49
N THR A 107 3.46 7.92 4.87
CA THR A 107 2.92 9.18 4.33
C THR A 107 2.51 8.97 2.87
N THR A 108 1.46 9.62 2.42
CA THR A 108 1.02 9.50 1.02
C THR A 108 1.47 10.70 0.19
N LEU A 109 2.09 10.44 -0.96
CA LEU A 109 2.36 11.45 -1.98
C LEU A 109 1.19 11.45 -2.97
N THR A 110 0.62 12.64 -3.19
CA THR A 110 -0.61 12.85 -3.98
C THR A 110 -0.48 13.96 -5.03
N GLU A 111 0.68 14.62 -5.07
CA GLU A 111 0.99 15.70 -5.99
C GLU A 111 1.05 15.18 -7.43
N SER A 112 0.12 15.64 -8.28
CA SER A 112 -0.02 15.20 -9.67
C SER A 112 1.21 15.48 -10.52
N TYR A 113 1.93 16.58 -10.23
CA TYR A 113 3.11 16.97 -10.98
C TYR A 113 4.27 15.98 -10.87
N ARG A 114 4.24 15.02 -9.94
CA ARG A 114 5.24 13.93 -9.82
C ARG A 114 5.06 12.86 -10.91
N ASN A 115 3.87 12.73 -11.49
CA ASN A 115 3.56 11.66 -12.43
C ASN A 115 4.22 11.91 -13.79
N TYR A 116 5.16 11.04 -14.17
CA TYR A 116 5.94 11.14 -15.40
C TYR A 116 5.08 11.08 -16.67
N GLN A 117 3.98 10.34 -16.64
CA GLN A 117 3.13 10.10 -17.82
C GLN A 117 2.13 11.23 -18.04
N THR A 118 1.58 11.78 -16.96
CA THR A 118 0.46 12.73 -17.03
C THR A 118 0.89 14.19 -16.83
N PHE A 119 2.12 14.42 -16.36
CA PHE A 119 2.65 15.76 -16.17
C PHE A 119 3.94 15.97 -16.98
N SER A 120 3.90 16.91 -17.93
CA SER A 120 5.06 17.38 -18.67
C SER A 120 5.54 18.73 -18.14
N GLY A 121 6.84 18.85 -17.89
CA GLY A 121 7.50 20.13 -17.61
C GLY A 121 8.06 20.30 -16.20
N CYS A 122 8.46 21.54 -15.92
CA CYS A 122 8.96 22.06 -14.66
C CYS A 122 8.27 23.42 -14.40
N CYS A 123 8.31 24.06 -13.23
CA CYS A 123 8.90 23.68 -11.96
C CYS A 123 7.87 24.02 -10.87
N TRP A 124 7.29 22.98 -10.26
CA TRP A 124 6.32 23.11 -9.17
C TRP A 124 7.05 23.09 -7.84
N THR A 125 6.78 24.05 -6.97
CA THR A 125 7.37 24.12 -5.62
C THR A 125 6.35 23.66 -4.57
N PRO A 126 6.79 23.13 -3.42
CA PRO A 126 8.19 22.92 -3.01
C PRO A 126 8.86 21.72 -3.70
N TYR A 127 10.18 21.81 -3.95
CA TYR A 127 11.03 20.68 -4.38
C TYR A 127 11.21 19.67 -3.26
N ASP A 128 11.63 18.45 -3.58
CA ASP A 128 11.90 17.45 -2.55
C ASP A 128 13.20 17.85 -1.82
N THR A 129 13.09 18.12 -0.52
CA THR A 129 14.18 18.52 0.37
C THR A 129 13.91 17.97 1.76
N VAL A 130 14.84 18.15 2.69
CA VAL A 130 14.70 17.66 4.08
C VAL A 130 13.45 18.19 4.79
N SER A 131 12.91 19.34 4.35
CA SER A 131 11.72 19.96 4.94
C SER A 131 10.42 19.54 4.26
N SER A 132 10.41 19.35 2.94
CA SER A 132 9.21 19.05 2.16
C SER A 132 9.00 17.56 1.92
N LEU A 133 10.09 16.79 1.87
CA LEU A 133 10.11 15.33 1.80
C LEU A 133 11.20 14.80 2.74
N PRO A 134 10.97 14.82 4.06
CA PRO A 134 11.86 14.16 5.00
C PRO A 134 12.05 12.68 4.65
N SER A 135 13.18 12.08 5.05
CA SER A 135 13.36 10.64 4.84
C SER A 135 12.33 9.83 5.62
N GLY A 136 11.74 8.80 5.01
CA GLY A 136 10.69 8.00 5.64
C GLY A 136 9.93 7.09 4.68
N TRP A 137 8.88 6.45 5.19
CA TRP A 137 8.01 5.54 4.40
C TRP A 137 6.92 6.31 3.68
N TYR A 138 6.85 6.15 2.35
CA TYR A 138 5.91 6.83 1.48
C TYR A 138 5.15 5.86 0.57
N ARG A 139 3.85 6.12 0.39
CA ARG A 139 3.00 5.49 -0.62
C ARG A 139 2.72 6.49 -1.73
N ILE A 140 2.90 6.05 -2.97
CA ILE A 140 2.42 6.76 -4.15
C ILE A 140 0.93 6.43 -4.35
N SER A 141 0.07 7.45 -4.51
CA SER A 141 -1.35 7.21 -4.78
C SER A 141 -2.05 8.38 -5.49
N GLY A 142 -3.29 8.16 -5.90
CA GLY A 142 -4.13 9.22 -6.49
C GLY A 142 -3.57 9.69 -7.84
N SER A 143 -3.57 11.01 -8.05
CA SER A 143 -3.06 11.62 -9.29
C SER A 143 -1.55 11.47 -9.49
N THR A 144 -0.81 11.13 -8.43
CA THR A 144 0.62 10.84 -8.51
C THR A 144 0.89 9.51 -9.22
N GLY A 145 -0.07 8.57 -9.22
CA GLY A 145 0.08 7.23 -9.79
C GLY A 145 0.03 6.14 -8.72
N THR A 146 0.72 5.03 -8.95
CA THR A 146 0.70 3.83 -8.08
C THR A 146 2.09 3.45 -7.54
N ALA A 147 3.16 3.86 -8.20
CA ALA A 147 4.53 3.50 -7.85
C ALA A 147 5.54 4.59 -8.28
N LEU A 148 6.79 4.45 -7.81
CA LEU A 148 7.90 5.21 -8.37
C LEU A 148 8.15 4.79 -9.82
N LEU A 149 8.57 5.74 -10.67
CA LEU A 149 8.98 5.43 -12.03
C LEU A 149 10.19 4.49 -12.00
N THR A 150 10.16 3.36 -12.71
CA THR A 150 11.27 2.39 -12.79
C THR A 150 12.02 2.42 -14.12
N THR A 151 11.48 3.13 -15.11
CA THR A 151 12.11 3.31 -16.41
C THR A 151 13.12 4.46 -16.37
N PRO A 152 14.31 4.31 -16.99
CA PRO A 152 15.30 5.38 -17.03
C PRO A 152 14.80 6.68 -17.66
N ILE A 153 15.20 7.81 -17.08
CA ILE A 153 14.95 9.16 -17.59
C ILE A 153 16.18 9.65 -18.37
N TYR A 154 15.93 10.30 -19.50
CA TYR A 154 16.97 10.84 -20.39
C TYR A 154 16.83 12.34 -20.68
N SER A 155 15.98 13.05 -19.92
CA SER A 155 15.72 14.48 -20.09
C SER A 155 15.55 15.21 -18.75
N MET A 156 15.82 16.51 -18.75
CA MET A 156 15.56 17.42 -17.63
C MET A 156 14.10 17.92 -17.65
N ASN A 157 13.72 18.67 -16.60
CA ASN A 157 12.44 19.40 -16.53
C ASN A 157 11.22 18.48 -16.63
N ILE A 158 11.22 17.45 -15.77
CA ILE A 158 10.17 16.45 -15.72
C ILE A 158 9.72 16.22 -14.28
N CYS A 159 8.51 15.70 -14.11
CA CYS A 159 7.92 15.47 -12.79
C CYS A 159 7.88 16.75 -11.93
N GLY A 160 7.65 17.90 -12.59
CA GLY A 160 7.54 19.20 -11.94
C GLY A 160 8.86 19.76 -11.41
N ALA A 161 10.02 19.20 -11.79
CA ALA A 161 11.32 19.59 -11.26
C ALA A 161 12.38 19.63 -12.36
N SER A 162 13.43 20.43 -12.20
CA SER A 162 14.58 20.43 -13.11
C SER A 162 15.25 19.06 -13.19
N TYR A 163 15.33 18.35 -12.06
CA TYR A 163 15.98 17.06 -11.92
C TYR A 163 14.98 16.01 -11.41
N GLY A 164 14.24 15.42 -12.34
CA GLY A 164 13.45 14.22 -12.08
C GLY A 164 14.34 12.98 -11.97
N GLY A 165 13.87 11.94 -11.29
CA GLY A 165 14.59 10.68 -11.17
C GLY A 165 13.69 9.46 -11.24
N TYR A 166 14.31 8.29 -11.30
CA TYR A 166 13.64 7.00 -11.38
C TYR A 166 14.25 6.00 -10.38
N PHE A 167 13.47 5.05 -9.92
CA PHE A 167 13.92 3.94 -9.11
C PHE A 167 14.64 2.91 -9.98
N ASN A 168 15.96 2.85 -9.86
CA ASN A 168 16.80 1.83 -10.46
C ASN A 168 16.87 0.63 -9.52
N GLY A 169 15.88 -0.24 -9.66
CA GLY A 169 15.73 -1.48 -8.91
C GLY A 169 14.49 -2.24 -9.37
N THR A 170 14.35 -3.47 -8.90
CA THR A 170 13.18 -4.31 -9.21
C THR A 170 12.17 -4.21 -8.07
N LEU A 171 10.90 -3.96 -8.41
CA LEU A 171 9.83 -3.97 -7.42
C LEU A 171 9.56 -5.41 -6.93
N PRO A 172 9.36 -5.63 -5.62
CA PRO A 172 9.07 -6.96 -5.11
C PRO A 172 7.71 -7.47 -5.62
N THR A 173 7.64 -8.75 -5.98
CA THR A 173 6.41 -9.40 -6.48
C THR A 173 5.65 -10.13 -5.38
N THR A 174 6.35 -10.63 -4.36
CA THR A 174 5.76 -11.33 -3.23
C THR A 174 5.18 -10.34 -2.22
N ALA A 175 3.93 -10.54 -1.79
CA ALA A 175 3.32 -9.77 -0.71
C ALA A 175 4.16 -9.87 0.58
N GLY A 176 4.42 -8.73 1.22
CA GLY A 176 5.32 -8.58 2.36
C GLY A 176 6.81 -8.63 1.99
N GLY A 177 7.14 -9.00 0.76
CA GLY A 177 8.50 -8.98 0.25
C GLY A 177 9.02 -7.56 0.10
N SER A 178 10.32 -7.40 0.31
CA SER A 178 11.04 -6.14 0.11
C SER A 178 12.15 -6.29 -0.92
N ALA A 179 12.49 -5.18 -1.58
CA ALA A 179 13.65 -5.09 -2.45
C ALA A 179 14.29 -3.71 -2.30
N THR A 180 15.61 -3.65 -2.36
CA THR A 180 16.37 -2.40 -2.30
C THR A 180 16.86 -2.01 -3.69
N GLY A 181 16.91 -0.71 -3.94
CA GLY A 181 17.51 -0.16 -5.14
C GLY A 181 18.06 1.25 -4.90
N THR A 182 18.38 1.91 -6.00
CA THR A 182 18.91 3.28 -6.00
C THR A 182 17.93 4.18 -6.71
N PHE A 183 17.59 5.34 -6.15
CA PHE A 183 16.92 6.37 -6.92
C PHE A 183 17.94 7.16 -7.72
N CYS A 184 17.77 7.22 -9.03
CA CYS A 184 18.68 7.86 -9.97
C CYS A 184 18.06 9.17 -10.46
N PHE A 185 18.56 10.31 -9.98
CA PHE A 185 18.21 11.61 -10.55
C PHE A 185 19.03 11.89 -11.82
N TYR A 186 18.38 12.49 -12.81
CA TYR A 186 19.02 12.92 -14.05
C TYR A 186 19.43 14.40 -13.95
N THR A 187 20.74 14.67 -13.97
CA THR A 187 21.32 16.03 -13.96
C THR A 187 22.11 16.34 -15.23
N GLY A 188 21.83 15.64 -16.34
CA GLY A 188 22.53 15.76 -17.63
C GLY A 188 23.12 14.45 -18.15
N SER A 189 23.16 13.41 -17.33
CA SER A 189 23.49 12.04 -17.75
C SER A 189 22.64 11.01 -16.99
N PRO A 190 22.43 9.79 -17.56
CA PRO A 190 21.67 8.74 -16.90
C PRO A 190 22.24 8.42 -15.51
N CYS A 191 21.40 8.48 -14.47
CA CYS A 191 21.77 8.23 -13.08
C CYS A 191 23.01 9.02 -12.58
N SER A 192 23.11 10.30 -12.94
CA SER A 192 24.22 11.17 -12.51
C SER A 192 24.22 11.48 -11.02
N TYR A 193 23.05 11.46 -10.39
CA TYR A 193 22.92 11.71 -8.95
C TYR A 193 22.12 10.57 -8.29
N PRO A 194 22.80 9.51 -7.84
CA PRO A 194 22.17 8.37 -7.16
C PRO A 194 21.91 8.66 -5.68
N VAL A 195 20.75 8.22 -5.19
CA VAL A 195 20.36 8.23 -3.78
C VAL A 195 19.99 6.80 -3.38
N ALA A 196 20.68 6.26 -2.37
CA ALA A 196 20.51 4.88 -1.93
C ALA A 196 20.78 4.75 -0.41
N PRO A 197 20.25 3.72 0.26
CA PRO A 197 19.31 2.72 -0.28
C PRO A 197 17.86 3.24 -0.29
N ILE A 198 17.12 2.90 -1.34
CA ILE A 198 15.65 3.01 -1.36
C ILE A 198 15.07 1.61 -1.23
N THR A 199 14.20 1.42 -0.25
CA THR A 199 13.55 0.12 -0.01
C THR A 199 12.11 0.16 -0.51
N ALA A 200 11.72 -0.77 -1.36
CA ALA A 200 10.34 -0.98 -1.77
C ALA A 200 9.76 -2.20 -1.05
N ILE A 201 8.51 -2.11 -0.58
CA ILE A 201 7.75 -3.22 0.01
C ILE A 201 6.46 -3.40 -0.79
N ASN A 202 6.14 -4.65 -1.15
CA ASN A 202 4.85 -4.99 -1.75
C ASN A 202 3.83 -5.26 -0.64
N CYS A 203 2.89 -4.34 -0.46
CA CYS A 203 1.88 -4.39 0.59
C CYS A 203 0.58 -5.07 0.13
N ASN A 204 0.68 -6.01 -0.81
CA ASN A 204 -0.43 -6.74 -1.41
C ASN A 204 -1.44 -5.81 -2.11
N GLY A 205 -1.03 -5.28 -3.27
CA GLY A 205 -1.87 -4.42 -4.12
C GLY A 205 -1.40 -2.97 -4.23
N TYR A 206 -0.37 -2.58 -3.50
CA TYR A 206 0.34 -1.31 -3.65
C TYR A 206 1.76 -1.42 -3.09
N TYR A 207 2.60 -0.44 -3.41
CA TYR A 207 3.97 -0.35 -2.93
C TYR A 207 4.12 0.76 -1.90
N VAL A 208 4.98 0.52 -0.91
CA VAL A 208 5.47 1.54 0.02
C VAL A 208 6.99 1.60 -0.12
N PHE A 209 7.53 2.80 -0.13
CA PHE A 209 8.94 3.07 -0.38
C PHE A 209 9.56 3.81 0.79
N TYR A 210 10.73 3.38 1.27
CA TYR A 210 11.55 4.19 2.14
C TYR A 210 12.34 5.17 1.26
N LEU A 211 11.95 6.44 1.28
CA LEU A 211 12.59 7.51 0.52
C LEU A 211 13.63 8.21 1.40
N ILE A 212 14.72 8.63 0.77
CA ILE A 212 15.76 9.43 1.42
C ILE A 212 15.64 10.85 0.86
N SER A 213 15.56 11.85 1.71
CA SER A 213 15.57 13.23 1.23
C SER A 213 16.83 13.50 0.40
N PRO A 214 16.70 14.03 -0.84
CA PRO A 214 17.85 14.53 -1.58
C PRO A 214 18.43 15.77 -0.89
N SER A 215 19.68 16.13 -1.21
CA SER A 215 20.36 17.26 -0.55
C SER A 215 19.64 18.59 -0.78
N THR A 216 19.79 19.52 0.16
CA THR A 216 19.15 20.84 0.13
C THR A 216 19.69 21.72 -1.00
N GLY A 217 18.79 22.49 -1.65
CA GLY A 217 19.16 23.61 -2.51
C GLY A 217 18.98 23.39 -4.02
N SER A 218 18.54 22.19 -4.44
CA SER A 218 18.32 21.86 -5.85
C SER A 218 16.88 21.43 -6.12
N SER A 219 16.45 21.58 -7.38
CA SER A 219 15.11 21.18 -7.84
C SER A 219 15.07 19.67 -8.15
N TYR A 220 15.18 18.83 -7.13
CA TYR A 220 15.02 17.38 -7.24
C TYR A 220 13.56 16.95 -7.03
N ARG A 221 13.12 15.91 -7.75
CA ARG A 221 11.85 15.24 -7.46
C ARG A 221 11.82 13.74 -7.76
N TYR A 222 11.26 12.98 -6.82
CA TYR A 222 10.86 11.59 -7.04
C TYR A 222 9.73 11.52 -8.08
N CYS A 223 10.03 11.02 -9.28
CA CYS A 223 9.00 10.74 -10.28
C CYS A 223 8.21 9.49 -9.94
N SER A 224 6.96 9.48 -10.37
CA SER A 224 6.03 8.39 -10.20
C SER A 224 5.35 8.01 -11.51
N THR A 225 4.70 6.85 -11.51
CA THR A 225 3.99 6.27 -12.64
C THR A 225 2.76 5.51 -12.16
N ASN A 226 1.86 5.20 -13.10
CA ASN A 226 0.78 4.24 -12.89
C ASN A 226 1.25 2.79 -13.03
#